data_AF-A0A2H9L3H0-F1
#
_entry.id   AF-A0A2H9L3H0-F1
#
_cell.length_a   1.000
_cell.length_b   1.000
_cell.length_c   1.000
_cell.angle_alpha   90.00
_cell.angle_beta   90.00
_cell.angle_gamma   90.00
#
_symmetry.space_group_name_H-M   'P 1'
#
loop_
_entity.id
_entity.type
_entity.pdbx_description
1 polymer ?
#
loop_
_entity_poly.entity_id
_entity_poly.type
_entity_poly.pdbx_seq_one_letter_code
_entity_poly.pdbx_strand_id
1 'polypeptide(L)'
;MPTITLDKKDVMNLIGKEIPEDKLKDRISMLGTDLEQVTDTEIIVEVFPNRPDLLSEEGFARALSSFIGVKTGLRKYDVKKSSFKVNVEKSVENVRPFIRCAVLKNVDLTDKAIKSLMQLQEKLHLTHGRKRKKVAIGVHDFDAIKFPLVYKAVKPDSISFIPLEMTEEMNLAEILVKHPKGRDYAFALEGLSNYPVIMDAKNDVVSFPPVINGVVTQVKENTKNLFIDVTGLDVNAVAQALNILVASLADRGAGIYSLDVDGVVSPDLKPRKMKIDLNYVNKLLGLNLNEKKFVELLEKMGLGYDTDVLIPAYRGDIIHAVDIVEAIAIAYGFESFEPEIPNLATIAEENS
;
A
#
# COMPACT_ATOMS: atom_id res chain seq x y z
N MET A 1 0.63 -3.67 16.73
CA MET A 1 0.83 -3.36 15.30
C MET A 1 -0.22 -4.17 14.53
N PRO A 2 -0.45 -4.00 13.21
CA PRO A 2 -1.47 -4.80 12.54
C PRO A 2 -1.03 -6.27 12.39
N THR A 3 -1.74 -7.18 13.06
CA THR A 3 -1.71 -8.60 12.73
C THR A 3 -2.54 -8.85 11.47
N ILE A 4 -2.02 -9.65 10.55
CA ILE A 4 -2.72 -10.12 9.35
C ILE A 4 -2.72 -11.65 9.31
N THR A 5 -3.78 -12.21 8.74
CA THR A 5 -3.90 -13.63 8.46
C THR A 5 -3.78 -13.82 6.96
N LEU A 6 -2.85 -14.66 6.52
CA LEU A 6 -2.55 -14.92 5.12
C LEU A 6 -2.88 -16.37 4.77
N ASP A 7 -3.49 -16.60 3.62
CA ASP A 7 -3.67 -17.96 3.08
C ASP A 7 -2.31 -18.53 2.63
N LYS A 8 -1.82 -19.55 3.34
CA LYS A 8 -0.49 -20.16 3.13
C LYS A 8 -0.31 -20.63 1.69
N LYS A 9 -1.34 -21.26 1.12
CA LYS A 9 -1.29 -21.79 -0.25
C LYS A 9 -1.21 -20.66 -1.29
N ASP A 10 -1.96 -19.58 -1.09
CA ASP A 10 -1.92 -18.42 -1.98
C ASP A 10 -0.55 -17.73 -1.92
N VAL A 11 0.03 -17.58 -0.73
CA VAL A 11 1.40 -17.07 -0.56
C VAL A 11 2.41 -17.94 -1.31
N MET A 12 2.37 -19.27 -1.18
CA MET A 12 3.28 -20.18 -1.91
C MET A 12 3.11 -20.08 -3.43
N ASN A 13 1.85 -19.97 -3.91
CA ASN A 13 1.56 -19.78 -5.33
C ASN A 13 2.16 -18.48 -5.86
N LEU A 14 2.02 -17.38 -5.13
CA LEU A 14 2.57 -16.07 -5.49
C LEU A 14 4.10 -16.06 -5.45
N ILE A 15 4.71 -16.78 -4.51
CA ILE A 15 6.17 -17.00 -4.47
C ILE A 15 6.62 -17.86 -5.67
N GLY A 16 5.78 -18.80 -6.11
CA GLY A 16 6.09 -19.77 -7.15
C GLY A 16 6.98 -20.93 -6.66
N LYS A 17 7.04 -21.17 -5.35
CA LYS A 17 7.85 -22.22 -4.74
C LYS A 17 7.30 -22.63 -3.37
N GLU A 18 7.21 -23.94 -3.15
CA GLU A 18 6.93 -24.52 -1.83
C GLU A 18 8.13 -24.37 -0.90
N ILE A 19 7.88 -23.98 0.36
CA ILE A 19 8.90 -23.76 1.37
C ILE A 19 8.62 -24.70 2.56
N PRO A 20 9.60 -25.52 2.99
CA PRO A 20 9.44 -26.33 4.20
C PRO A 20 9.10 -25.47 5.41
N GLU A 21 8.18 -25.93 6.26
CA GLU A 21 7.61 -25.11 7.33
C GLU A 21 8.67 -24.55 8.29
N ASP A 22 9.66 -25.33 8.70
CA ASP A 22 10.73 -24.86 9.60
C ASP A 22 11.52 -23.70 8.98
N LYS A 23 11.81 -23.79 7.67
CA LYS A 23 12.46 -22.71 6.93
C LYS A 23 11.54 -21.51 6.74
N LEU A 24 10.25 -21.74 6.56
CA LEU A 24 9.28 -20.67 6.44
C LEU A 24 9.22 -19.86 7.73
N LYS A 25 9.10 -20.54 8.87
CA LYS A 25 9.04 -19.91 10.20
C LYS A 25 10.27 -19.05 10.46
N ASP A 26 11.45 -19.64 10.30
CA ASP A 26 12.74 -18.98 10.47
C ASP A 26 12.87 -17.73 9.57
N ARG A 27 12.58 -17.88 8.26
CA ARG A 27 12.77 -16.79 7.31
C ARG A 27 11.73 -15.67 7.44
N ILE A 28 10.52 -15.95 7.93
CA ILE A 28 9.54 -14.90 8.22
C ILE A 28 10.03 -14.06 9.39
N SER A 29 10.48 -14.67 10.48
CA SER A 29 11.01 -13.93 11.64
C SER A 29 12.20 -13.05 11.26
N MET A 30 13.08 -13.54 10.38
CA MET A 30 14.24 -12.78 9.90
C MET A 30 13.92 -11.70 8.86
N LEU A 31 12.71 -11.64 8.30
CA LEU A 31 12.31 -10.62 7.33
C LEU A 31 12.00 -9.25 7.97
N GLY A 32 11.98 -9.19 9.30
CA GLY A 32 11.46 -8.04 10.04
C GLY A 32 9.93 -8.08 10.11
N THR A 33 9.39 -9.23 10.51
CA THR A 33 7.99 -9.42 10.91
C THR A 33 7.97 -10.30 12.15
N ASP A 34 6.99 -10.10 13.03
CA ASP A 34 6.83 -10.99 14.18
C ASP A 34 5.86 -12.13 13.82
N LEU A 35 6.36 -13.36 13.83
CA LEU A 35 5.60 -14.52 13.44
C LEU A 35 4.83 -15.05 14.65
N GLU A 36 3.50 -14.89 14.63
CA GLU A 36 2.64 -15.41 15.69
C GLU A 36 2.42 -16.92 15.52
N GLN A 37 2.02 -17.36 14.31
CA GLN A 37 1.65 -18.75 14.07
C GLN A 37 1.76 -19.13 12.59
N VAL A 38 2.13 -20.39 12.34
CA VAL A 38 1.92 -21.06 11.04
C VAL A 38 1.09 -22.30 11.29
N THR A 39 0.00 -22.47 10.54
CA THR A 39 -0.84 -23.67 10.53
C THR A 39 -0.73 -24.37 9.17
N ASP A 40 -1.53 -25.42 8.95
CA ASP A 40 -1.60 -26.09 7.66
C ASP A 40 -2.14 -25.17 6.54
N THR A 41 -2.97 -24.19 6.90
CA THR A 41 -3.68 -23.33 5.93
C THR A 41 -3.31 -21.86 6.01
N GLU A 42 -2.81 -21.39 7.14
CA GLU A 42 -2.66 -19.96 7.42
C GLU A 42 -1.27 -19.60 7.94
N ILE A 43 -0.86 -18.37 7.66
CA ILE A 43 0.31 -17.71 8.23
C ILE A 43 -0.22 -16.45 8.95
N ILE A 44 0.03 -16.35 10.26
CA ILE A 44 -0.37 -15.21 11.08
C ILE A 44 0.89 -14.45 11.47
N VAL A 45 0.97 -13.19 11.04
CA VAL A 45 2.13 -12.32 11.25
C VAL A 45 1.70 -10.93 11.71
N GLU A 46 2.45 -10.39 12.66
CA GLU A 46 2.38 -8.98 13.02
C GLU A 46 3.38 -8.19 12.15
N VAL A 47 2.85 -7.19 11.44
CA VAL A 47 3.61 -6.36 10.50
C VAL A 47 3.98 -5.03 11.14
N PHE A 48 5.26 -4.66 11.10
CA PHE A 48 5.70 -3.37 11.61
C PHE A 48 5.09 -2.19 10.81
N PRO A 49 4.73 -1.07 11.46
CA PRO A 49 4.01 0.03 10.81
C PRO A 49 4.75 0.72 9.66
N ASN A 50 6.08 0.61 9.61
CA ASN A 50 6.90 1.17 8.54
C ASN A 50 6.73 0.44 7.20
N ARG A 51 6.31 -0.83 7.22
CA ARG A 51 6.18 -1.68 6.02
C ARG A 51 4.73 -2.03 5.67
N PRO A 52 3.85 -1.03 5.39
CA PRO A 52 2.46 -1.29 5.04
C PRO A 52 2.31 -2.05 3.71
N ASP A 53 3.37 -2.14 2.90
CA ASP A 53 3.42 -2.98 1.71
C ASP A 53 3.36 -4.48 2.02
N LEU A 54 3.54 -4.91 3.27
CA LEU A 54 3.44 -6.32 3.70
C LEU A 54 2.04 -6.73 4.19
N LEU A 55 1.06 -5.83 4.17
CA LEU A 55 -0.29 -6.05 4.74
C LEU A 55 -1.22 -6.92 3.88
N SER A 56 -0.67 -7.69 2.94
CA SER A 56 -1.40 -8.50 1.97
C SER A 56 -0.58 -9.70 1.53
N GLU A 57 -1.24 -10.73 1.02
CA GLU A 57 -0.63 -11.94 0.47
C GLU A 57 0.39 -11.59 -0.61
N GLU A 58 0.08 -10.67 -1.52
CA GLU A 58 0.95 -10.30 -2.64
C GLU A 58 2.17 -9.53 -2.15
N GLY A 59 1.95 -8.57 -1.26
CA GLY A 59 3.02 -7.78 -0.67
C GLY A 59 3.99 -8.62 0.15
N PHE A 60 3.45 -9.50 0.99
CA PHE A 60 4.22 -10.43 1.80
C PHE A 60 4.98 -11.44 0.94
N ALA A 61 4.32 -12.09 -0.03
CA ALA A 61 4.95 -13.01 -0.96
C ALA A 61 6.05 -12.33 -1.79
N ARG A 62 5.84 -11.09 -2.25
CA ARG A 62 6.84 -10.31 -2.99
C ARG A 62 8.10 -10.06 -2.17
N ALA A 63 7.95 -9.68 -0.90
CA ALA A 63 9.08 -9.45 -0.01
C ALA A 63 9.79 -10.76 0.36
N LEU A 64 9.03 -11.77 0.78
CA LEU A 64 9.58 -13.06 1.18
C LEU A 64 10.31 -13.74 0.01
N SER A 65 9.71 -13.79 -1.19
CA SER A 65 10.34 -14.36 -2.39
C SER A 65 11.67 -13.70 -2.76
N SER A 66 11.80 -12.40 -2.54
CA SER A 66 13.06 -11.67 -2.73
C SER A 66 14.08 -12.10 -1.67
N PHE A 67 13.66 -12.11 -0.40
CA PHE A 67 14.51 -12.40 0.74
C PHE A 67 15.10 -13.81 0.70
N ILE A 68 14.30 -14.81 0.35
CA ILE A 68 14.75 -16.21 0.25
C ILE A 68 15.47 -16.53 -1.07
N GLY A 69 15.64 -15.56 -1.97
CA GLY A 69 16.40 -15.73 -3.21
C GLY A 69 15.62 -16.37 -4.36
N VAL A 70 14.30 -16.46 -4.31
CA VAL A 70 13.48 -17.04 -5.40
C VAL A 70 13.34 -16.07 -6.56
N LYS A 71 13.02 -14.81 -6.25
CA LYS A 71 12.87 -13.76 -7.26
C LYS A 71 13.42 -12.48 -6.67
N THR A 72 14.72 -12.25 -6.78
CA THR A 72 15.39 -11.09 -6.19
C THR A 72 15.27 -9.85 -7.06
N GLY A 73 15.72 -8.72 -6.53
CA GLY A 73 15.85 -7.46 -7.25
C GLY A 73 14.55 -6.68 -7.35
N LEU A 74 14.70 -5.46 -7.86
CA LEU A 74 13.60 -4.52 -8.06
C LEU A 74 12.53 -5.09 -9.00
N ARG A 75 11.28 -5.14 -8.51
CA ARG A 75 10.11 -5.45 -9.34
C ARG A 75 9.84 -4.29 -10.31
N LYS A 76 9.66 -4.64 -11.58
CA LYS A 76 9.32 -3.68 -12.65
C LYS A 76 7.83 -3.76 -12.94
N TYR A 77 7.19 -2.61 -12.99
CA TYR A 77 5.76 -2.48 -13.29
C TYR A 77 5.58 -1.56 -14.49
N ASP A 78 5.07 -2.12 -15.59
CA ASP A 78 4.81 -1.35 -16.80
C ASP A 78 3.48 -0.63 -16.71
N VAL A 79 3.55 0.71 -16.67
CA VAL A 79 2.36 1.58 -16.61
C VAL A 79 2.02 2.06 -18.01
N LYS A 80 0.88 1.61 -18.55
CA LYS A 80 0.39 2.00 -19.87
C LYS A 80 -0.32 3.34 -19.79
N LYS A 81 -0.07 4.23 -20.77
CA LYS A 81 -0.80 5.50 -20.86
C LYS A 81 -2.26 5.25 -21.27
N SER A 82 -3.18 6.02 -20.71
CA SER A 82 -4.58 6.08 -21.12
C SER A 82 -5.03 7.52 -21.34
N SER A 83 -6.25 7.70 -21.84
CA SER A 83 -6.88 9.02 -22.03
C SER A 83 -7.86 9.39 -20.91
N PHE A 84 -7.97 8.58 -19.85
CA PHE A 84 -8.89 8.85 -18.75
C PHE A 84 -8.44 10.08 -17.95
N LYS A 85 -9.42 10.81 -17.40
CA LYS A 85 -9.18 12.06 -16.67
C LYS A 85 -10.02 12.17 -15.41
N VAL A 86 -9.43 12.72 -14.36
CA VAL A 86 -10.10 13.16 -13.13
C VAL A 86 -9.81 14.65 -12.96
N ASN A 87 -10.85 15.47 -13.02
CA ASN A 87 -10.76 16.90 -12.77
C ASN A 87 -10.94 17.16 -11.27
N VAL A 88 -10.05 17.94 -10.67
CA VAL A 88 -10.11 18.28 -9.24
C VAL A 88 -10.54 19.73 -9.09
N GLU A 89 -11.68 19.95 -8.43
CA GLU A 89 -12.16 21.32 -8.20
C GLU A 89 -11.50 21.95 -6.97
N LYS A 90 -11.28 23.27 -7.00
CA LYS A 90 -10.77 24.04 -5.86
C LYS A 90 -11.62 23.90 -4.59
N SER A 91 -12.89 23.49 -4.72
CA SER A 91 -13.80 23.28 -3.61
C SER A 91 -13.27 22.24 -2.60
N VAL A 92 -12.40 21.30 -3.00
CA VAL A 92 -11.82 20.30 -2.09
C VAL A 92 -10.59 20.79 -1.31
N GLU A 93 -10.02 21.95 -1.64
CA GLU A 93 -8.72 22.40 -1.11
C GLU A 93 -8.73 22.50 0.44
N ASN A 94 -9.81 23.02 1.01
CA ASN A 94 -10.00 23.17 2.45
C ASN A 94 -10.78 22.02 3.11
N VAL A 95 -11.02 20.93 2.37
CA VAL A 95 -11.84 19.79 2.82
C VAL A 95 -11.00 18.52 2.81
N ARG A 96 -10.51 18.13 1.63
CA ARG A 96 -9.71 16.93 1.40
C ARG A 96 -8.95 17.10 0.07
N PRO A 97 -7.82 17.81 0.06
CA PRO A 97 -7.23 18.38 -1.16
C PRO A 97 -6.63 17.38 -2.13
N PHE A 98 -6.22 16.19 -1.68
CA PHE A 98 -5.42 15.28 -2.50
C PHE A 98 -6.21 14.06 -2.95
N ILE A 99 -6.07 13.75 -4.24
CA ILE A 99 -6.55 12.51 -4.85
C ILE A 99 -5.46 11.95 -5.78
N ARG A 100 -5.29 10.63 -5.78
CA ARG A 100 -4.54 9.87 -6.79
C ARG A 100 -5.38 8.67 -7.19
N CYS A 101 -5.28 8.29 -8.46
CA CYS A 101 -6.09 7.23 -9.02
C CYS A 101 -5.26 6.27 -9.86
N ALA A 102 -5.77 5.06 -10.07
CA ALA A 102 -5.24 4.11 -11.05
C ALA A 102 -6.38 3.34 -11.73
N VAL A 103 -6.14 2.89 -12.96
CA VAL A 103 -7.01 1.91 -13.64
C VAL A 103 -6.23 0.61 -13.78
N LEU A 104 -6.82 -0.49 -13.32
CA LEU A 104 -6.27 -1.83 -13.43
C LEU A 104 -7.19 -2.64 -14.34
N LYS A 105 -6.63 -3.30 -15.36
CA LYS A 105 -7.40 -4.14 -16.29
C LYS A 105 -6.97 -5.59 -16.24
N ASN A 106 -7.88 -6.47 -16.61
CA ASN A 106 -7.69 -7.92 -16.59
C ASN A 106 -7.28 -8.43 -15.20
N VAL A 107 -7.93 -7.90 -14.15
CA VAL A 107 -7.71 -8.39 -12.79
C VAL A 107 -8.31 -9.79 -12.64
N ASP A 108 -7.63 -10.65 -11.88
CA ASP A 108 -8.14 -11.96 -11.49
C ASP A 108 -8.67 -11.90 -10.05
N LEU A 109 -9.97 -11.63 -9.91
CA LEU A 109 -10.67 -11.48 -8.64
C LEU A 109 -11.28 -12.79 -8.16
N THR A 110 -10.42 -13.80 -7.93
CA THR A 110 -10.84 -14.98 -7.15
C THR A 110 -11.24 -14.58 -5.73
N ASP A 111 -12.01 -15.41 -5.03
CA ASP A 111 -12.40 -15.17 -3.63
C ASP A 111 -11.20 -14.82 -2.73
N LYS A 112 -10.06 -15.47 -2.96
CA LYS A 112 -8.81 -15.20 -2.23
C LYS A 112 -8.25 -13.82 -2.56
N ALA A 113 -8.23 -13.45 -3.85
CA ALA A 113 -7.78 -12.13 -4.28
C ALA A 113 -8.68 -11.00 -3.77
N ILE A 114 -10.01 -11.21 -3.74
CA ILE A 114 -10.95 -10.24 -3.16
C ILE A 114 -10.71 -10.09 -1.66
N LYS A 115 -10.58 -11.19 -0.92
CA LYS A 115 -10.29 -11.16 0.52
C LYS A 115 -8.97 -10.43 0.82
N SER A 116 -7.90 -10.75 0.09
CA SER A 116 -6.61 -10.05 0.18
C SER A 116 -6.75 -8.55 -0.06
N LEU A 117 -7.43 -8.16 -1.16
CA LEU A 117 -7.63 -6.75 -1.51
C LEU A 117 -8.42 -5.98 -0.44
N MET A 118 -9.48 -6.59 0.10
CA MET A 118 -10.28 -5.99 1.18
C MET A 118 -9.45 -5.89 2.47
N GLN A 119 -8.70 -6.93 2.84
CA GLN A 119 -7.79 -6.90 3.98
C GLN A 119 -6.77 -5.76 3.84
N LEU A 120 -6.09 -5.66 2.69
CA LEU A 120 -5.12 -4.61 2.42
C LEU A 120 -5.75 -3.22 2.55
N GLN A 121 -6.92 -3.03 1.94
CA GLN A 121 -7.66 -1.78 2.01
C GLN A 121 -8.00 -1.40 3.46
N GLU A 122 -8.57 -2.33 4.23
CA GLU A 122 -8.98 -2.09 5.63
C GLU A 122 -7.79 -1.83 6.54
N LYS A 123 -6.71 -2.60 6.41
CA LYS A 123 -5.50 -2.40 7.21
C LYS A 123 -4.84 -1.06 6.88
N LEU A 124 -4.76 -0.68 5.60
CA LEU A 124 -4.28 0.64 5.19
C LEU A 124 -5.18 1.78 5.71
N HIS A 125 -6.51 1.62 5.67
CA HIS A 125 -7.44 2.61 6.26
C HIS A 125 -7.19 2.80 7.75
N LEU A 126 -7.00 1.70 8.49
CA LEU A 126 -6.81 1.72 9.93
C LEU A 126 -5.48 2.34 10.33
N THR A 127 -4.38 1.91 9.72
CA THR A 127 -3.02 2.28 10.11
C THR A 127 -2.56 3.54 9.36
N HIS A 128 -2.11 3.39 8.11
CA HIS A 128 -1.58 4.46 7.26
C HIS A 128 -2.56 5.62 7.08
N GLY A 129 -3.84 5.30 6.96
CA GLY A 129 -4.94 6.23 6.79
C GLY A 129 -5.49 6.83 8.08
N ARG A 130 -5.00 6.43 9.26
CA ARG A 130 -5.47 6.89 10.58
C ARG A 130 -6.99 6.83 10.70
N LYS A 131 -7.56 5.63 10.53
CA LYS A 131 -9.01 5.37 10.41
C LYS A 131 -9.66 6.25 9.33
N ARG A 132 -9.11 6.22 8.13
CA ARG A 132 -9.54 6.99 6.94
C ARG A 132 -9.38 8.52 6.99
N LYS A 133 -9.13 9.12 8.16
CA LYS A 133 -8.94 10.57 8.31
C LYS A 133 -7.83 11.09 7.41
N LYS A 134 -6.66 10.45 7.43
CA LYS A 134 -5.48 10.84 6.62
C LYS A 134 -5.59 10.35 5.17
N VAL A 135 -5.98 9.09 4.96
CA VAL A 135 -6.07 8.44 3.64
C VAL A 135 -7.29 7.52 3.59
N ALA A 136 -8.10 7.65 2.55
CA ALA A 136 -9.22 6.77 2.25
C ALA A 136 -9.05 6.23 0.84
N ILE A 137 -9.48 5.00 0.63
CA ILE A 137 -9.30 4.23 -0.61
C ILE A 137 -10.69 3.80 -1.06
N GLY A 138 -11.05 4.15 -2.29
CA GLY A 138 -12.17 3.59 -3.03
C GLY A 138 -11.68 2.57 -4.04
N VAL A 139 -12.35 1.41 -4.11
CA VAL A 139 -12.15 0.41 -5.17
C VAL A 139 -13.49 0.22 -5.85
N HIS A 140 -13.49 0.35 -7.17
CA HIS A 140 -14.69 0.47 -7.98
C HIS A 140 -14.61 -0.44 -9.19
N ASP A 141 -15.75 -1.00 -9.61
CA ASP A 141 -15.89 -1.57 -10.94
C ASP A 141 -15.73 -0.47 -11.98
N PHE A 142 -14.64 -0.54 -12.74
CA PHE A 142 -14.29 0.45 -13.75
C PHE A 142 -15.33 0.52 -14.88
N ASP A 143 -15.94 -0.61 -15.25
CA ASP A 143 -16.83 -0.69 -16.42
C ASP A 143 -18.18 0.02 -16.15
N ALA A 144 -18.53 0.19 -14.88
CA ALA A 144 -19.69 0.94 -14.42
C ALA A 144 -19.49 2.47 -14.50
N ILE A 145 -18.25 2.97 -14.59
CA ILE A 145 -17.92 4.39 -14.50
C ILE A 145 -17.88 5.06 -15.89
N LYS A 146 -18.36 6.31 -15.99
CA LYS A 146 -18.19 7.15 -17.20
C LYS A 146 -17.22 8.30 -16.96
N PHE A 147 -16.12 8.32 -17.70
CA PHE A 147 -15.12 9.40 -17.66
C PHE A 147 -15.51 10.59 -18.57
N PRO A 148 -15.03 11.82 -18.30
CA PRO A 148 -14.13 12.20 -17.21
C PRO A 148 -14.83 12.22 -15.84
N LEU A 149 -14.07 12.00 -14.77
CA LEU A 149 -14.54 12.14 -13.40
C LEU A 149 -14.33 13.56 -12.88
N VAL A 150 -15.12 13.95 -11.89
CA VAL A 150 -14.97 15.22 -11.15
C VAL A 150 -14.88 14.94 -9.65
N TYR A 151 -13.81 15.40 -9.02
CA TYR A 151 -13.63 15.40 -7.58
C TYR A 151 -13.89 16.80 -7.03
N LYS A 152 -14.96 16.96 -6.24
CA LYS A 152 -15.42 18.27 -5.74
C LYS A 152 -15.99 18.18 -4.34
N ALA A 153 -16.11 19.30 -3.63
CA ALA A 153 -16.84 19.38 -2.37
C ALA A 153 -18.23 20.00 -2.58
N VAL A 154 -19.24 19.41 -1.94
CA VAL A 154 -20.65 19.83 -2.08
C VAL A 154 -21.31 19.98 -0.71
N LYS A 155 -22.47 20.66 -0.66
CA LYS A 155 -23.25 20.74 0.58
C LYS A 155 -23.84 19.37 0.92
N PRO A 156 -23.98 19.01 2.20
CA PRO A 156 -24.43 17.68 2.62
C PRO A 156 -25.82 17.26 2.10
N ASP A 157 -26.70 18.22 1.82
CA ASP A 157 -28.08 18.05 1.37
C ASP A 157 -28.27 18.23 -0.15
N SER A 158 -27.19 18.53 -0.89
CA SER A 158 -27.28 18.94 -2.29
C SER A 158 -27.25 17.79 -3.31
N ILE A 159 -26.78 16.60 -2.89
CA ILE A 159 -26.75 15.41 -3.74
C ILE A 159 -27.21 14.20 -2.95
N SER A 160 -27.78 13.24 -3.67
CA SER A 160 -28.19 11.95 -3.14
C SER A 160 -27.71 10.82 -4.03
N PHE A 161 -27.51 9.65 -3.43
CA PHE A 161 -27.22 8.41 -4.15
C PHE A 161 -27.56 7.22 -3.27
N ILE A 162 -27.56 6.02 -3.84
CA ILE A 162 -27.72 4.77 -3.08
C ILE A 162 -26.32 4.32 -2.62
N PRO A 163 -25.99 4.40 -1.32
CA PRO A 163 -24.71 3.94 -0.81
C PRO A 163 -24.62 2.40 -0.87
N LEU A 164 -23.40 1.89 -0.89
CA LEU A 164 -23.13 0.45 -0.84
C LEU A 164 -23.89 -0.19 0.34
N GLU A 165 -24.37 -1.43 0.18
CA GLU A 165 -25.15 -2.17 1.20
C GLU A 165 -26.53 -1.58 1.54
N MET A 166 -27.00 -0.56 0.83
CA MET A 166 -28.34 0.00 0.95
C MET A 166 -29.13 -0.12 -0.35
N THR A 167 -30.46 0.02 -0.25
CA THR A 167 -31.39 0.02 -1.38
C THR A 167 -32.09 1.36 -1.60
N GLU A 168 -32.02 2.25 -0.62
CA GLU A 168 -32.69 3.55 -0.66
C GLU A 168 -31.69 4.66 -0.95
N GLU A 169 -32.15 5.64 -1.72
CA GLU A 169 -31.40 6.85 -2.01
C GLU A 169 -31.34 7.75 -0.77
N MET A 170 -30.15 8.26 -0.45
CA MET A 170 -29.89 9.09 0.72
C MET A 170 -28.98 10.25 0.34
N ASN A 171 -29.20 11.43 0.93
CA ASN A 171 -28.22 12.51 0.83
C ASN A 171 -27.02 12.28 1.77
N LEU A 172 -25.96 13.08 1.63
CA LEU A 172 -24.73 12.88 2.40
C LEU A 172 -24.95 13.02 3.91
N ALA A 173 -25.80 13.97 4.34
CA ALA A 173 -26.12 14.14 5.75
C ALA A 173 -26.88 12.93 6.33
N GLU A 174 -27.81 12.37 5.57
CA GLU A 174 -28.53 11.15 5.94
C GLU A 174 -27.61 9.95 6.03
N ILE A 175 -26.68 9.80 5.08
CA ILE A 175 -25.67 8.73 5.10
C ILE A 175 -24.88 8.76 6.40
N LEU A 176 -24.42 9.94 6.85
CA LEU A 176 -23.65 10.07 8.09
C LEU A 176 -24.42 9.63 9.35
N VAL A 177 -25.75 9.67 9.33
CA VAL A 177 -26.59 9.32 10.47
C VAL A 177 -27.15 7.90 10.37
N LYS A 178 -27.62 7.49 9.19
CA LYS A 178 -28.35 6.23 8.96
C LYS A 178 -27.43 5.08 8.58
N HIS A 179 -26.37 5.34 7.80
CA HIS A 179 -25.48 4.30 7.31
C HIS A 179 -24.46 3.87 8.40
N PRO A 180 -24.21 2.56 8.63
CA PRO A 180 -23.20 2.10 9.60
C PRO A 180 -21.83 2.76 9.39
N LYS A 181 -21.28 2.67 8.17
CA LYS A 181 -20.01 3.35 7.81
C LYS A 181 -20.10 4.88 7.87
N GLY A 182 -21.28 5.45 7.68
CA GLY A 182 -21.52 6.89 7.84
C GLY A 182 -21.24 7.32 9.27
N ARG A 183 -21.84 6.61 10.23
CA ARG A 183 -21.61 6.84 11.67
C ARG A 183 -20.16 6.59 12.08
N ASP A 184 -19.56 5.50 11.59
CA ASP A 184 -18.19 5.13 11.94
C ASP A 184 -17.15 6.17 11.51
N TYR A 185 -17.37 6.86 10.39
CA TYR A 185 -16.40 7.78 9.78
C TYR A 185 -16.83 9.25 9.75
N ALA A 186 -17.98 9.60 10.35
CA ALA A 186 -18.44 10.99 10.43
C ALA A 186 -17.40 11.94 11.07
N PHE A 187 -16.62 11.45 12.03
CA PHE A 187 -15.54 12.21 12.68
C PHE A 187 -14.47 12.72 11.70
N ALA A 188 -14.32 12.10 10.52
CA ALA A 188 -13.36 12.52 9.51
C ALA A 188 -13.81 13.79 8.75
N LEU A 189 -15.08 14.17 8.88
CA LEU A 189 -15.69 15.34 8.26
C LEU A 189 -16.15 16.39 9.29
N GLU A 190 -15.85 16.19 10.57
CA GLU A 190 -16.26 17.08 11.65
C GLU A 190 -15.73 18.51 11.45
N GLY A 191 -16.62 19.49 11.61
CA GLY A 191 -16.31 20.91 11.43
C GLY A 191 -16.32 21.39 9.97
N LEU A 192 -16.57 20.51 8.99
CA LEU A 192 -16.65 20.88 7.58
C LEU A 192 -18.09 21.22 7.17
N SER A 193 -18.24 22.26 6.34
CA SER A 193 -19.53 22.69 5.79
C SER A 193 -19.84 22.06 4.42
N ASN A 194 -18.82 21.52 3.75
CA ASN A 194 -18.92 20.84 2.47
C ASN A 194 -18.15 19.54 2.52
N TYR A 195 -18.64 18.55 1.78
CA TYR A 195 -18.15 17.17 1.81
C TYR A 195 -17.65 16.73 0.44
N PRO A 196 -16.51 16.02 0.38
CA PRO A 196 -15.89 15.68 -0.88
C PRO A 196 -16.62 14.50 -1.54
N VAL A 197 -16.80 14.55 -2.85
CA VAL A 197 -17.51 13.53 -3.64
C VAL A 197 -16.80 13.33 -4.97
N ILE A 198 -16.82 12.10 -5.47
CA ILE A 198 -16.37 11.76 -6.82
C ILE A 198 -17.61 11.48 -7.65
N MET A 199 -17.77 12.23 -8.74
CA MET A 199 -18.87 12.07 -9.68
C MET A 199 -18.36 11.72 -11.06
N ASP A 200 -19.15 10.95 -11.79
CA ASP A 200 -18.85 10.57 -13.16
C ASP A 200 -19.45 11.56 -14.19
N ALA A 201 -19.20 11.33 -15.48
CA ALA A 201 -19.66 12.19 -16.56
C ALA A 201 -21.19 12.20 -16.75
N LYS A 202 -21.93 11.27 -16.12
CA LYS A 202 -23.39 11.25 -16.08
C LYS A 202 -23.95 11.93 -14.84
N ASN A 203 -23.08 12.45 -13.97
CA ASN A 203 -23.40 12.97 -12.64
C ASN A 203 -23.85 11.88 -11.65
N ASP A 204 -23.49 10.62 -11.88
CA ASP A 204 -23.67 9.56 -10.90
C ASP A 204 -22.56 9.67 -9.83
N VAL A 205 -22.90 9.45 -8.56
CA VAL A 205 -21.91 9.46 -7.46
C VAL A 205 -21.14 8.14 -7.45
N VAL A 206 -19.85 8.21 -7.73
CA VAL A 206 -18.91 7.09 -7.64
C VAL A 206 -18.60 6.78 -6.17
N SER A 207 -18.25 7.82 -5.41
CA SER A 207 -17.99 7.71 -3.98
C SER A 207 -18.22 9.01 -3.24
N PHE A 208 -18.47 8.87 -1.93
CA PHE A 208 -18.45 9.94 -0.94
C PHE A 208 -17.27 9.69 0.02
N PRO A 209 -16.04 10.13 -0.34
CA PRO A 209 -14.90 10.00 0.55
C PRO A 209 -15.04 10.82 1.85
N PRO A 210 -14.42 10.39 2.96
CA PRO A 210 -13.79 9.08 3.18
C PRO A 210 -14.78 7.98 3.63
N VAL A 211 -16.08 8.17 3.40
CA VAL A 211 -17.17 7.44 4.07
C VAL A 211 -17.56 6.16 3.35
N ILE A 212 -18.11 6.26 2.14
CA ILE A 212 -18.72 5.12 1.45
C ILE A 212 -18.73 5.29 -0.07
N ASN A 213 -18.75 4.16 -0.78
CA ASN A 213 -18.89 4.11 -2.24
C ASN A 213 -20.37 4.05 -2.65
N GLY A 214 -20.66 4.42 -3.89
CA GLY A 214 -21.98 4.18 -4.49
C GLY A 214 -22.15 2.72 -4.88
N VAL A 215 -23.36 2.17 -4.71
CA VAL A 215 -23.68 0.77 -5.05
C VAL A 215 -23.45 0.45 -6.53
N VAL A 216 -23.59 1.45 -7.41
CA VAL A 216 -23.43 1.33 -8.86
C VAL A 216 -22.04 0.84 -9.25
N THR A 217 -21.02 1.16 -8.45
CA THR A 217 -19.62 0.85 -8.74
C THR A 217 -19.08 -0.30 -7.88
N GLN A 218 -19.97 -1.08 -7.26
CA GLN A 218 -19.60 -2.21 -6.42
C GLN A 218 -18.78 -3.24 -7.22
N VAL A 219 -17.64 -3.64 -6.65
CA VAL A 219 -16.82 -4.74 -7.15
C VAL A 219 -17.51 -6.08 -6.86
N LYS A 220 -17.55 -6.94 -7.87
CA LYS A 220 -18.11 -8.29 -7.82
C LYS A 220 -17.05 -9.30 -8.31
N GLU A 221 -17.31 -10.59 -8.11
CA GLU A 221 -16.41 -11.67 -8.57
C GLU A 221 -16.15 -11.64 -10.09
N ASN A 222 -17.12 -11.16 -10.88
CA ASN A 222 -16.99 -11.04 -12.32
C ASN A 222 -16.35 -9.73 -12.80
N THR A 223 -16.04 -8.79 -11.90
CA THR A 223 -15.37 -7.53 -12.23
C THR A 223 -13.97 -7.84 -12.78
N LYS A 224 -13.66 -7.33 -13.98
CA LYS A 224 -12.35 -7.54 -14.65
C LYS A 224 -11.50 -6.28 -14.74
N ASN A 225 -12.10 -5.13 -14.48
CA ASN A 225 -11.44 -3.85 -14.55
C ASN A 225 -11.77 -3.07 -13.27
N LEU A 226 -10.74 -2.52 -12.62
CA LEU A 226 -10.89 -1.74 -11.41
C LEU A 226 -10.47 -0.30 -11.65
N PHE A 227 -11.25 0.61 -11.09
CA PHE A 227 -10.84 1.98 -10.83
C PHE A 227 -10.55 2.10 -9.34
N ILE A 228 -9.37 2.61 -9.00
CA ILE A 228 -8.98 2.86 -7.61
C ILE A 228 -8.82 4.36 -7.46
N ASP A 229 -9.50 4.94 -6.48
CA ASP A 229 -9.20 6.28 -5.98
C ASP A 229 -8.63 6.20 -4.57
N VAL A 230 -7.69 7.10 -4.30
CA VAL A 230 -7.14 7.31 -2.97
C VAL A 230 -7.20 8.80 -2.70
N THR A 231 -7.97 9.19 -1.69
CA THR A 231 -8.14 10.58 -1.27
C THR A 231 -7.57 10.82 0.11
N GLY A 232 -7.10 12.03 0.39
CA GLY A 232 -6.46 12.31 1.68
C GLY A 232 -6.11 13.76 1.95
N LEU A 233 -5.51 13.94 3.13
CA LEU A 233 -4.98 15.21 3.62
C LEU A 233 -3.46 15.34 3.41
N ASP A 234 -2.80 14.28 2.92
CA ASP A 234 -1.36 14.20 2.71
C ASP A 234 -1.07 13.49 1.39
N VAL A 235 -0.43 14.22 0.46
CA VAL A 235 -0.18 13.74 -0.90
C VAL A 235 0.75 12.53 -0.95
N ASN A 236 1.74 12.46 -0.06
CA ASN A 236 2.71 11.36 -0.03
C ASN A 236 2.05 10.09 0.51
N ALA A 237 1.24 10.22 1.56
CA ALA A 237 0.49 9.10 2.09
C ALA A 237 -0.54 8.58 1.08
N VAL A 238 -1.23 9.47 0.35
CA VAL A 238 -2.15 9.11 -0.73
C VAL A 238 -1.43 8.35 -1.84
N ALA A 239 -0.30 8.87 -2.34
CA ALA A 239 0.47 8.23 -3.40
C ALA A 239 1.03 6.87 -2.96
N GLN A 240 1.54 6.75 -1.74
CA GLN A 240 2.06 5.50 -1.20
C GLN A 240 0.97 4.42 -1.10
N ALA A 241 -0.20 4.76 -0.57
CA ALA A 241 -1.31 3.80 -0.47
C ALA A 241 -1.77 3.29 -1.85
N LEU A 242 -1.87 4.21 -2.82
CA LEU A 242 -2.19 3.82 -4.20
C LEU A 242 -1.13 2.89 -4.78
N ASN A 243 0.15 3.22 -4.63
CA ASN A 243 1.25 2.43 -5.17
C ASN A 243 1.33 1.03 -4.56
N ILE A 244 1.01 0.89 -3.26
CA ILE A 244 0.91 -0.42 -2.59
C ILE A 244 -0.20 -1.27 -3.22
N LEU A 245 -1.41 -0.73 -3.35
CA LEU A 245 -2.56 -1.43 -3.95
C LEU A 245 -2.28 -1.84 -5.40
N VAL A 246 -1.75 -0.91 -6.19
CA VAL A 246 -1.43 -1.15 -7.61
C VAL A 246 -0.37 -2.23 -7.75
N ALA A 247 0.69 -2.20 -6.93
CA ALA A 247 1.74 -3.22 -6.96
C ALA A 247 1.20 -4.59 -6.55
N SER A 248 0.38 -4.69 -5.51
CA SER A 248 -0.25 -5.96 -5.09
C SER A 248 -1.14 -6.54 -6.20
N LEU A 249 -1.99 -5.73 -6.84
CA LEU A 249 -2.82 -6.22 -7.96
C LEU A 249 -1.99 -6.60 -9.19
N ALA A 250 -0.92 -5.86 -9.47
CA ALA A 250 -0.02 -6.16 -10.58
C ALA A 250 0.79 -7.45 -10.38
N ASP A 251 1.09 -7.82 -9.14
CA ASP A 251 1.71 -9.11 -8.81
C ASP A 251 0.79 -10.30 -9.15
N ARG A 252 -0.54 -10.07 -9.21
CA ARG A 252 -1.52 -11.02 -9.75
C ARG A 252 -1.74 -10.91 -11.27
N GLY A 253 -0.89 -10.15 -11.97
CA GLY A 253 -0.93 -10.01 -13.43
C GLY A 253 -1.85 -8.90 -13.95
N ALA A 254 -2.40 -8.04 -13.09
CA ALA A 254 -3.22 -6.93 -13.54
C ALA A 254 -2.42 -5.94 -14.41
N GLY A 255 -3.01 -5.51 -15.53
CA GLY A 255 -2.43 -4.48 -16.38
C GLY A 255 -2.69 -3.08 -15.79
N ILE A 256 -1.63 -2.29 -15.60
CA ILE A 256 -1.72 -0.96 -14.99
C ILE A 256 -1.87 0.10 -16.07
N TYR A 257 -2.85 0.99 -15.90
CA TYR A 257 -3.09 2.13 -16.78
C TYR A 257 -3.06 3.42 -15.97
N SER A 258 -2.23 4.36 -16.41
CA SER A 258 -2.19 5.71 -15.84
C SER A 258 -3.31 6.57 -16.37
N LEU A 259 -3.75 7.55 -15.58
CA LEU A 259 -4.69 8.59 -15.96
C LEU A 259 -4.19 9.97 -15.53
N ASP A 260 -4.79 11.00 -16.12
CA ASP A 260 -4.53 12.41 -15.83
C ASP A 260 -5.42 12.87 -14.66
N VAL A 261 -4.80 13.22 -13.54
CA VAL A 261 -5.47 13.75 -12.34
C VAL A 261 -5.07 15.22 -12.18
N ASP A 262 -5.87 16.10 -12.76
CA ASP A 262 -5.65 17.56 -12.81
C ASP A 262 -4.22 17.95 -13.23
N GLY A 263 -3.71 17.37 -14.32
CA GLY A 263 -2.37 17.60 -14.84
C GLY A 263 -1.28 16.69 -14.27
N VAL A 264 -1.60 15.86 -13.27
CA VAL A 264 -0.66 14.91 -12.67
C VAL A 264 -0.94 13.50 -13.17
N VAL A 265 0.07 12.86 -13.76
CA VAL A 265 -0.02 11.44 -14.17
C VAL A 265 -0.02 10.55 -12.93
N SER A 266 -1.02 9.67 -12.82
CA SER A 266 -1.20 8.75 -11.69
C SER A 266 -1.55 7.35 -12.20
N PRO A 267 -1.06 6.24 -11.58
CA PRO A 267 -0.05 6.20 -10.53
C PRO A 267 1.36 6.51 -11.08
N ASP A 268 2.28 6.90 -10.19
CA ASP A 268 3.72 6.96 -10.51
C ASP A 268 4.45 5.84 -9.78
N LEU A 269 4.89 4.84 -10.55
CA LEU A 269 5.64 3.68 -10.06
C LEU A 269 7.15 3.77 -10.35
N LYS A 270 7.65 4.93 -10.77
CA LYS A 270 9.09 5.10 -10.99
C LYS A 270 9.84 4.89 -9.68
N PRO A 271 10.93 4.10 -9.69
CA PRO A 271 11.77 3.94 -8.51
C PRO A 271 12.40 5.28 -8.10
N ARG A 272 12.42 5.54 -6.79
CA ARG A 272 13.21 6.64 -6.24
C ARG A 272 14.69 6.25 -6.23
N LYS A 273 15.57 7.20 -6.50
CA LYS A 273 17.03 6.99 -6.45
C LYS A 273 17.59 7.55 -5.15
N MET A 274 18.47 6.80 -4.48
CA MET A 274 19.19 7.25 -3.29
C MET A 274 20.66 6.89 -3.38
N LYS A 275 21.51 7.90 -3.19
CA LYS A 275 22.97 7.72 -3.10
C LYS A 275 23.35 7.07 -1.79
N ILE A 276 24.27 6.13 -1.84
CA ILE A 276 24.88 5.51 -0.66
C ILE A 276 26.34 5.16 -0.92
N ASP A 277 27.18 5.40 0.07
CA ASP A 277 28.59 5.01 0.06
C ASP A 277 28.74 3.62 0.68
N LEU A 278 29.35 2.69 -0.05
CA LEU A 278 29.63 1.34 0.43
C LEU A 278 30.56 1.35 1.66
N ASN A 279 31.47 2.32 1.77
CA ASN A 279 32.32 2.47 2.95
C ASN A 279 31.50 2.85 4.19
N TYR A 280 30.47 3.67 4.03
CA TYR A 280 29.55 4.00 5.12
C TYR A 280 28.77 2.76 5.59
N VAL A 281 28.29 1.94 4.65
CA VAL A 281 27.61 0.67 4.96
C VAL A 281 28.53 -0.28 5.72
N ASN A 282 29.74 -0.53 5.19
CA ASN A 282 30.73 -1.40 5.80
C ASN A 282 31.12 -0.92 7.21
N LYS A 283 31.34 0.39 7.38
CA LYS A 283 31.68 0.97 8.68
C LYS A 283 30.56 0.79 9.72
N LEU A 284 29.30 1.01 9.33
CA LEU A 284 28.19 0.95 10.27
C LEU A 284 27.83 -0.50 10.65
N LEU A 285 28.02 -1.44 9.73
CA LEU A 285 27.74 -2.86 9.95
C LEU A 285 28.94 -3.66 10.48
N GLY A 286 30.14 -3.10 10.48
CA GLY A 286 31.36 -3.85 10.82
C GLY A 286 31.70 -4.94 9.79
N LEU A 287 31.33 -4.72 8.52
CA LEU A 287 31.52 -5.68 7.43
C LEU A 287 32.58 -5.17 6.43
N ASN A 288 33.02 -6.06 5.53
CA ASN A 288 33.89 -5.73 4.40
C ASN A 288 33.28 -6.23 3.08
N LEU A 289 32.08 -5.75 2.77
CA LEU A 289 31.34 -6.09 1.56
C LEU A 289 32.01 -5.46 0.34
N ASN A 290 32.13 -6.23 -0.74
CA ASN A 290 32.41 -5.71 -2.07
C ASN A 290 31.10 -5.35 -2.79
N GLU A 291 31.20 -4.62 -3.90
CA GLU A 291 30.05 -4.14 -4.67
C GLU A 291 29.11 -5.29 -5.11
N LYS A 292 29.67 -6.42 -5.57
CA LYS A 292 28.87 -7.58 -5.96
C LYS A 292 28.01 -8.10 -4.81
N LYS A 293 28.58 -8.25 -3.61
CA LYS A 293 27.84 -8.74 -2.44
C LYS A 293 26.84 -7.70 -1.95
N PHE A 294 27.20 -6.43 -1.98
CA PHE A 294 26.29 -5.33 -1.66
C PHE A 294 25.05 -5.34 -2.54
N VAL A 295 25.21 -5.48 -3.86
CA VAL A 295 24.09 -5.58 -4.81
C VAL A 295 23.24 -6.83 -4.54
N GLU A 296 23.85 -8.00 -4.30
CA GLU A 296 23.10 -9.22 -3.94
C GLU A 296 22.20 -9.02 -2.72
N LEU A 297 22.69 -8.32 -1.69
CA LEU A 297 21.95 -8.04 -0.47
C LEU A 297 20.82 -7.02 -0.70
N LEU A 298 21.05 -5.97 -1.51
CA LEU A 298 19.99 -5.06 -1.94
C LEU A 298 18.87 -5.80 -2.67
N GLU A 299 19.24 -6.68 -3.59
CA GLU A 299 18.31 -7.45 -4.39
C GLU A 299 17.47 -8.42 -3.53
N LYS A 300 18.04 -8.98 -2.46
CA LYS A 300 17.27 -9.78 -1.48
C LYS A 300 16.21 -8.96 -0.76
N MET A 301 16.38 -7.64 -0.64
CA MET A 301 15.37 -6.74 -0.07
C MET A 301 14.44 -6.12 -1.12
N GLY A 302 14.47 -6.62 -2.36
CA GLY A 302 13.65 -6.12 -3.47
C GLY A 302 14.05 -4.72 -3.94
N LEU A 303 15.28 -4.29 -3.64
CA LEU A 303 15.87 -3.04 -4.11
C LEU A 303 16.66 -3.29 -5.40
N GLY A 304 16.88 -2.23 -6.17
CA GLY A 304 17.76 -2.26 -7.34
C GLY A 304 19.01 -1.40 -7.13
N TYR A 305 19.96 -1.48 -8.06
CA TYR A 305 21.16 -0.66 -8.05
C TYR A 305 21.54 -0.25 -9.49
N ASP A 306 21.69 1.05 -9.71
CA ASP A 306 22.17 1.66 -10.96
C ASP A 306 22.88 2.98 -10.62
N THR A 307 24.15 2.88 -10.21
CA THR A 307 24.95 3.95 -9.56
C THR A 307 24.40 4.40 -8.20
N ASP A 308 23.08 4.54 -8.10
CA ASP A 308 22.29 4.82 -6.91
C ASP A 308 21.41 3.60 -6.58
N VAL A 309 20.99 3.47 -5.33
CA VAL A 309 19.99 2.48 -4.92
C VAL A 309 18.62 2.88 -5.48
N LEU A 310 17.95 1.94 -6.13
CA LEU A 310 16.63 2.09 -6.70
C LEU A 310 15.58 1.53 -5.73
N ILE A 311 14.75 2.41 -5.19
CA ILE A 311 13.73 2.10 -4.19
C ILE A 311 12.37 2.02 -4.89
N PRO A 312 11.64 0.89 -4.81
CA PRO A 312 10.34 0.77 -5.45
C PRO A 312 9.33 1.75 -4.85
N ALA A 313 8.40 2.23 -5.67
CA ALA A 313 7.47 3.31 -5.30
C ALA A 313 6.46 2.96 -4.18
N TYR A 314 6.33 1.67 -3.84
CA TYR A 314 5.51 1.20 -2.71
C TYR A 314 6.28 1.22 -1.37
N ARG A 315 7.61 1.35 -1.37
CA ARG A 315 8.45 1.46 -0.16
C ARG A 315 8.60 2.93 0.24
N GLY A 316 7.81 3.35 1.22
CA GLY A 316 7.87 4.70 1.79
C GLY A 316 8.70 4.82 3.07
N ASP A 317 9.15 3.69 3.63
CA ASP A 317 10.01 3.61 4.81
C ASP A 317 11.46 4.05 4.57
N ILE A 318 11.97 3.88 3.34
CA ILE A 318 13.35 4.28 3.01
C ILE A 318 13.38 5.78 2.72
N ILE A 319 13.78 6.57 3.71
CA ILE A 319 13.86 8.03 3.66
C ILE A 319 15.29 8.55 3.91
N HIS A 320 16.19 7.71 4.44
CA HIS A 320 17.58 8.02 4.72
C HIS A 320 18.50 6.84 4.35
N ALA A 321 19.80 7.11 4.17
CA ALA A 321 20.78 6.08 3.82
C ALA A 321 20.89 4.96 4.86
N VAL A 322 20.58 5.25 6.13
CA VAL A 322 20.59 4.27 7.22
C VAL A 322 19.51 3.20 7.05
N ASP A 323 18.38 3.53 6.41
CA ASP A 323 17.31 2.55 6.13
C ASP A 323 17.76 1.52 5.08
N ILE A 324 18.67 1.93 4.17
CA ILE A 324 19.34 0.99 3.27
C ILE A 324 20.33 0.13 4.05
N VAL A 325 21.06 0.70 5.02
CA VAL A 325 21.97 -0.09 5.87
C VAL A 325 21.20 -1.14 6.67
N GLU A 326 20.04 -0.79 7.24
CA GLU A 326 19.13 -1.75 7.89
C GLU A 326 18.70 -2.86 6.93
N ALA A 327 18.28 -2.50 5.71
CA ALA A 327 17.91 -3.49 4.69
C ALA A 327 19.08 -4.45 4.37
N ILE A 328 20.31 -3.95 4.27
CA ILE A 328 21.51 -4.77 4.08
C ILE A 328 21.74 -5.70 5.27
N ALA A 329 21.60 -5.21 6.51
CA ALA A 329 21.74 -6.03 7.71
C ALA A 329 20.73 -7.18 7.75
N ILE A 330 19.46 -6.89 7.45
CA ILE A 330 18.39 -7.89 7.36
C ILE A 330 18.74 -8.94 6.28
N ALA A 331 19.12 -8.51 5.07
CA ALA A 331 19.48 -9.44 3.99
C ALA A 331 20.73 -10.27 4.26
N TYR A 332 21.67 -9.72 5.04
CA TYR A 332 22.88 -10.43 5.46
C TYR A 332 22.56 -11.51 6.49
N GLY A 333 21.55 -11.25 7.33
CA GLY A 333 21.12 -12.10 8.42
C GLY A 333 21.79 -11.66 9.72
N PHE A 334 20.99 -11.26 10.72
CA PHE A 334 21.51 -10.83 12.02
C PHE A 334 22.29 -11.94 12.73
N GLU A 335 21.93 -13.18 12.46
CA GLU A 335 22.61 -14.40 12.93
C GLU A 335 24.03 -14.57 12.36
N SER A 336 24.38 -13.84 11.30
CA SER A 336 25.69 -13.91 10.64
C SER A 336 26.68 -12.85 11.15
N PHE A 337 26.27 -11.97 12.06
CA PHE A 337 27.16 -10.98 12.66
C PHE A 337 27.91 -11.58 13.85
N GLU A 338 29.22 -11.38 13.90
CA GLU A 338 30.05 -11.74 15.04
C GLU A 338 29.96 -10.64 16.11
N PRO A 339 29.50 -10.94 17.34
CA PRO A 339 29.43 -9.94 18.41
C PRO A 339 30.83 -9.48 18.82
N GLU A 340 31.03 -8.16 18.91
CA GLU A 340 32.26 -7.54 19.38
C GLU A 340 32.00 -6.72 20.65
N ILE A 341 32.90 -6.81 21.63
CA ILE A 341 32.84 -5.97 22.83
C ILE A 341 33.43 -4.60 22.48
N PRO A 342 32.70 -3.49 22.69
CA PRO A 342 33.24 -2.17 22.42
C PRO A 342 34.48 -1.91 23.28
N ASN A 343 35.57 -1.49 22.65
CA ASN A 343 36.79 -1.08 23.37
C ASN A 343 36.62 0.33 23.97
N LEU A 344 35.73 0.45 24.96
CA LEU A 344 35.38 1.68 25.66
C LEU A 344 35.59 1.49 27.15
N ALA A 345 36.51 2.27 27.74
CA ALA A 345 36.67 2.34 29.19
C ALA A 345 35.73 3.40 29.75
N THR A 346 34.79 2.99 30.61
CA THR A 346 33.87 3.89 31.31
C THR A 346 33.94 3.65 32.82
N ILE A 347 33.93 4.72 33.61
CA ILE A 347 33.81 4.66 35.06
C ILE A 347 32.32 4.74 35.41
N ALA A 348 31.81 3.78 36.17
CA ALA A 348 30.43 3.78 36.64
C ALA A 348 30.31 4.59 37.95
N GLU A 349 29.22 5.33 38.10
CA GLU A 349 28.86 6.04 39.33
C GLU A 349 27.44 5.62 39.78
N GLU A 350 27.20 5.68 41.09
CA GLU A 350 25.89 5.38 41.67
C GLU A 350 24.91 6.53 41.36
N ASN A 351 23.71 6.20 40.89
CA ASN A 351 22.69 7.20 40.58
C ASN A 351 22.11 7.76 41.89
N SER A 352 22.53 8.97 42.27
CA SER A 352 22.20 9.65 43.55
C SER A 352 20.74 10.06 43.70
#